data_AF-A0A4Z0N7C4-F1
#
_entry.id   AF-A0A4Z0N7C4-F1
#
_cell.length_a   1.000
_cell.length_b   1.000
_cell.length_c   1.000
_cell.angle_alpha   90.00
_cell.angle_beta   90.00
_cell.angle_gamma   90.00
#
_symmetry.space_group_name_H-M   'P 1'
#
loop_
_entity.id
_entity.type
_entity.pdbx_description
1 polymer ?
#
loop_
_entity_poly.entity_id
_entity_poly.type
_entity_poly.pdbx_seq_one_letter_code
_entity_poly.pdbx_strand_id
1 'polypeptide(L)'
;MTQARKTIDLDSTRRRRGRHRKARRRPQPYAWLGVGAVTLGIGVALAGGTAPAHADTGDTGRSSTSATTPRSDGVAKSARAVSHATSPLAGASRSRQAAAAAATGRASVAPRYADAAPSALVAPSGQTSAGLEGSTAAITPAVATETTANQTPTPGDPVTTALTQIAQAQADLNKTWSSGNVVAGLASIVPQTLLSGAAWSLTTWQSSIAGAQASITDTVGVPVAHQIAELALLGTLMLPAVAGIEMNAAAQLIPLVGLLGASGEASAAAAQVGNAQKNGQVYAVVPFLVYGQNEITYISVNGGKRIPVEIDSGSSALTLTQQYAGNLGPALPGGPYDSGYGSSTEGVNYQFYLYPGAVDFGNGLVTGAGTLLNIPTTATQQAYNNYQYGDGIVGVLGIGANTGEKGISPIRALPGELGYGALEWRFGSWGVMLLGPNPLPARASVSGAPITNVNVQINGGPMTQVKTYIDSGGVYGEVPAFVVGTGQTSGQLPAGTRISVYTADGKTLLYSYTTTDTNTPTVAGNDEPFNTGIEPYQQGPMYTSYGPSGQGTTSFDIF
;
A
#
# COMPACT_ATOMS: atom_id res chain seq x y z
N MET A 1 -58.86 -39.97 40.62
CA MET A 1 -59.03 -39.99 42.08
C MET A 1 -57.86 -39.27 42.73
N THR A 2 -58.14 -38.06 43.19
CA THR A 2 -57.90 -37.60 44.57
C THR A 2 -56.47 -37.54 45.11
N GLN A 3 -55.98 -36.29 45.19
CA GLN A 3 -55.25 -35.63 46.30
C GLN A 3 -53.88 -36.18 46.73
N ALA A 4 -52.95 -35.42 47.32
CA ALA A 4 -52.60 -34.01 47.50
C ALA A 4 -51.62 -33.99 48.71
N ARG A 5 -50.87 -32.89 48.86
CA ARG A 5 -50.10 -32.44 50.06
C ARG A 5 -48.70 -33.03 50.22
N LYS A 6 -47.66 -32.28 50.63
CA LYS A 6 -47.49 -30.86 50.96
C LYS A 6 -45.99 -30.59 51.08
N THR A 7 -45.60 -29.39 50.68
CA THR A 7 -44.29 -28.73 50.73
C THR A 7 -43.65 -28.69 52.11
N ILE A 8 -42.32 -28.88 52.23
CA ILE A 8 -41.41 -28.07 53.07
C ILE A 8 -40.04 -27.99 52.37
N ASP A 9 -39.53 -26.76 52.31
CA ASP A 9 -38.26 -26.27 51.75
C ASP A 9 -37.11 -26.42 52.78
N LEU A 10 -35.87 -26.63 52.34
CA LEU A 10 -34.64 -26.19 53.05
C LEU A 10 -33.38 -26.42 52.19
N ASP A 11 -32.75 -25.28 51.92
CA ASP A 11 -31.42 -24.98 51.38
C ASP A 11 -30.28 -25.96 51.72
N SER A 12 -29.45 -26.32 50.72
CA SER A 12 -27.99 -26.45 50.90
C SER A 12 -27.23 -26.69 49.58
N THR A 13 -26.56 -25.63 49.11
CA THR A 13 -25.14 -25.60 48.72
C THR A 13 -24.55 -26.49 47.59
N ARG A 14 -23.86 -25.77 46.69
CA ARG A 14 -22.53 -26.02 46.08
C ARG A 14 -22.41 -26.66 44.67
N ARG A 15 -21.99 -25.76 43.77
CA ARG A 15 -20.79 -25.81 42.90
C ARG A 15 -20.79 -26.76 41.68
N ARG A 16 -20.79 -26.16 40.48
CA ARG A 16 -19.59 -25.88 39.65
C ARG A 16 -20.04 -25.36 38.26
N ARG A 17 -19.79 -24.09 37.94
CA ARG A 17 -19.74 -23.60 36.55
C ARG A 17 -18.44 -22.84 36.34
N GLY A 18 -17.88 -23.06 35.14
CA GLY A 18 -16.50 -22.80 34.77
C GLY A 18 -16.09 -21.34 34.79
N ARG A 19 -14.80 -21.14 35.06
CA ARG A 19 -14.12 -19.84 34.96
C ARG A 19 -14.03 -19.44 33.48
N HIS A 20 -14.60 -18.28 33.15
CA HIS A 20 -14.30 -17.54 31.95
C HIS A 20 -12.86 -17.01 32.00
N ARG A 21 -12.09 -17.27 30.95
CA ARG A 21 -10.74 -16.74 30.73
C ARG A 21 -10.82 -15.21 30.60
N LYS A 22 -10.00 -14.50 31.38
CA LYS A 22 -9.81 -13.05 31.26
C LYS A 22 -9.10 -12.75 29.94
N ALA A 23 -9.64 -11.78 29.19
CA ALA A 23 -8.99 -11.19 28.03
C ALA A 23 -7.63 -10.60 28.43
N ARG A 24 -6.56 -11.14 27.84
CA ARG A 24 -5.22 -10.53 27.89
C ARG A 24 -5.24 -9.30 26.98
N ARG A 25 -5.16 -8.11 27.58
CA ARG A 25 -4.83 -6.87 26.85
C ARG A 25 -3.40 -7.03 26.31
N ARG A 26 -3.25 -7.07 24.98
CA ARG A 26 -1.94 -6.93 24.32
C ARG A 26 -1.53 -5.45 24.36
N PRO A 27 -0.27 -5.13 24.68
CA PRO A 27 0.24 -3.77 24.55
C PRO A 27 0.30 -3.37 23.07
N GLN A 28 -0.21 -2.18 22.75
CA GLN A 28 -0.11 -1.60 21.41
C GLN A 28 1.27 -0.94 21.23
N PRO A 29 2.00 -1.19 20.14
CA PRO A 29 3.27 -0.54 19.89
C PRO A 29 3.04 0.77 19.11
N TYR A 30 2.62 1.83 19.79
CA TYR A 30 2.72 3.19 19.24
C TYR A 30 3.90 3.89 19.91
N ALA A 31 5.09 3.65 19.37
CA ALA A 31 6.28 4.43 19.64
C ALA A 31 7.30 4.21 18.52
N TRP A 32 7.00 4.66 17.31
CA TRP A 32 8.06 4.95 16.34
C TRP A 32 8.59 6.36 16.63
N LEU A 33 9.58 6.40 17.51
CA LEU A 33 10.61 7.43 17.51
C LEU A 33 11.58 7.09 16.37
N GLY A 34 11.84 8.02 15.45
CA GLY A 34 13.15 8.09 14.79
C GLY A 34 13.25 7.98 13.26
N VAL A 35 12.16 7.94 12.49
CA VAL A 35 12.31 7.97 11.01
C VAL A 35 12.73 9.37 10.51
N GLY A 36 12.36 10.45 11.19
CA GLY A 36 12.68 11.81 10.76
C GLY A 36 14.17 12.22 10.82
N ALA A 37 15.01 11.52 11.60
CA ALA A 37 16.43 11.86 11.73
C ALA A 37 17.35 11.02 10.83
N VAL A 38 16.90 9.84 10.40
CA VAL A 38 17.70 8.93 9.56
C VAL A 38 17.62 9.36 8.08
N THR A 39 16.49 9.89 7.61
CA THR A 39 16.31 10.34 6.22
C THR A 39 17.16 11.57 5.87
N LEU A 40 17.39 12.47 6.84
CA LEU A 40 18.26 13.64 6.63
C LEU A 40 19.75 13.28 6.68
N GLY A 41 20.13 12.31 7.52
CA GLY A 41 21.54 11.91 7.71
C GLY A 41 22.09 10.99 6.62
N ILE A 42 21.26 10.14 6.00
CA ILE A 42 21.70 9.21 4.96
C ILE A 42 21.59 9.82 3.55
N GLY A 43 20.57 10.67 3.29
CA GLY A 43 20.40 11.33 1.99
C GLY A 43 21.55 12.30 1.63
N VAL A 44 22.09 13.01 2.62
CA VAL A 44 23.24 13.93 2.40
C VAL A 44 24.56 13.18 2.23
N ALA A 45 24.73 12.00 2.85
CA ALA A 45 25.96 11.22 2.75
C ALA A 45 26.09 10.43 1.43
N LEU A 46 24.97 10.10 0.76
CA LEU A 46 24.98 9.35 -0.51
C LEU A 46 24.91 10.25 -1.76
N ALA A 47 24.37 11.47 -1.66
CA ALA A 47 24.36 12.43 -2.77
C ALA A 47 25.72 13.13 -3.00
N GLY A 48 26.63 13.08 -2.03
CA GLY A 48 28.01 13.53 -2.16
C GLY A 48 28.90 12.49 -2.85
N GLY A 49 28.61 12.15 -4.10
CA GLY A 49 29.36 11.15 -4.86
C GLY A 49 30.88 11.41 -4.87
N THR A 50 31.66 10.36 -4.60
CA THR A 50 33.09 10.33 -4.88
C THR A 50 33.32 10.41 -6.39
N ALA A 51 34.22 11.29 -6.83
CA ALA A 51 34.59 11.47 -8.23
C ALA A 51 34.99 10.12 -8.90
N PRO A 52 34.59 9.87 -10.16
CA PRO A 52 35.04 8.69 -10.88
C PRO A 52 36.56 8.78 -11.12
N ALA A 53 37.29 7.78 -10.64
CA ALA A 53 38.70 7.60 -11.00
C ALA A 53 38.77 7.08 -12.44
N HIS A 54 39.30 7.89 -13.36
CA HIS A 54 39.69 7.44 -14.69
C HIS A 54 40.89 6.51 -14.56
N ALA A 55 40.72 5.22 -14.88
CA ALA A 55 41.84 4.32 -15.15
C ALA A 55 42.21 4.48 -16.62
N ASP A 56 43.33 5.17 -16.87
CA ASP A 56 43.90 5.33 -18.19
C ASP A 56 44.63 4.03 -18.59
N THR A 57 44.15 3.33 -19.61
CA THR A 57 44.83 2.17 -20.19
C THR A 57 45.54 2.58 -21.46
N GLY A 58 46.87 2.70 -21.36
CA GLY A 58 47.78 2.42 -22.44
C GLY A 58 48.73 3.55 -22.81
N ASP A 59 50.02 3.39 -22.49
CA ASP A 59 50.99 3.37 -23.59
C ASP A 59 52.25 2.55 -23.26
N THR A 60 52.74 1.85 -24.27
CA THR A 60 53.93 1.01 -24.26
C THR A 60 55.19 1.86 -24.49
N GLY A 61 56.13 1.89 -23.54
CA GLY A 61 57.35 2.67 -23.69
C GLY A 61 58.49 2.24 -22.76
N ARG A 62 59.53 1.67 -23.38
CA ARG A 62 60.73 1.05 -22.82
C ARG A 62 61.67 2.05 -22.11
N SER A 63 62.32 1.59 -21.02
CA SER A 63 63.77 1.80 -20.65
C SER A 63 64.07 2.44 -19.28
N SER A 64 64.69 1.61 -18.43
CA SER A 64 65.85 1.84 -17.54
C SER A 64 65.83 2.78 -16.31
N THR A 65 66.52 2.25 -15.28
CA THR A 65 67.33 2.86 -14.19
C THR A 65 66.69 3.19 -12.82
N SER A 66 66.99 2.29 -11.88
CA SER A 66 67.69 2.49 -10.59
C SER A 66 67.12 3.41 -9.48
N ALA A 67 66.86 2.76 -8.34
CA ALA A 67 67.12 3.15 -6.95
C ALA A 67 66.63 4.52 -6.44
N THR A 68 65.92 4.56 -5.30
CA THR A 68 66.47 4.68 -3.93
C THR A 68 65.30 4.74 -2.93
N THR A 69 65.42 4.04 -1.80
CA THR A 69 64.60 4.21 -0.59
C THR A 69 64.97 5.52 0.14
N PRO A 70 64.12 6.06 1.05
CA PRO A 70 64.26 5.66 2.45
C PRO A 70 62.95 5.56 3.26
N ARG A 71 63.08 4.79 4.33
CA ARG A 71 62.23 4.66 5.52
C ARG A 71 61.91 6.00 6.20
N SER A 72 60.78 6.04 6.89
CA SER A 72 60.74 6.52 8.29
C SER A 72 59.66 5.79 9.09
N ASP A 73 60.09 5.25 10.22
CA ASP A 73 59.37 4.46 11.21
C ASP A 73 58.47 5.28 12.15
N GLY A 74 57.54 4.58 12.80
CA GLY A 74 57.08 4.85 14.18
C GLY A 74 55.79 5.67 14.30
N VAL A 75 54.86 5.43 15.24
CA VAL A 75 54.83 4.64 16.47
C VAL A 75 53.35 4.39 16.83
N ALA A 76 53.04 3.20 17.32
CA ALA A 76 51.76 2.80 17.87
C ALA A 76 51.51 3.34 19.29
N LYS A 77 50.24 3.54 19.69
CA LYS A 77 49.80 3.41 21.09
C LYS A 77 48.31 3.03 21.21
N SER A 78 48.09 1.88 21.82
CA SER A 78 46.81 1.31 22.26
C SER A 78 46.19 2.02 23.47
N ALA A 79 44.86 1.93 23.60
CA ALA A 79 44.11 1.66 24.84
C ALA A 79 42.60 1.62 24.51
N ARG A 80 41.70 0.90 25.16
CA ARG A 80 41.70 -0.30 26.02
C ARG A 80 40.20 -0.62 26.22
N ALA A 81 39.84 -1.89 26.13
CA ALA A 81 38.49 -2.40 26.39
C ALA A 81 38.11 -2.35 27.89
N VAL A 82 36.82 -2.26 28.19
CA VAL A 82 36.23 -2.61 29.49
C VAL A 82 34.95 -3.43 29.26
N SER A 83 34.85 -4.56 29.96
CA SER A 83 33.80 -5.56 29.93
C SER A 83 33.23 -5.81 31.33
N HIS A 84 32.00 -6.36 31.38
CA HIS A 84 31.28 -7.00 32.50
C HIS A 84 30.65 -6.05 33.55
N ALA A 85 29.48 -6.31 34.16
CA ALA A 85 28.85 -7.59 34.50
C ALA A 85 27.31 -7.53 34.65
N THR A 86 26.73 -8.73 34.70
CA THR A 86 25.33 -9.13 34.88
C THR A 86 24.86 -9.19 36.35
N SER A 87 23.52 -9.24 36.52
CA SER A 87 22.74 -10.09 37.46
C SER A 87 22.00 -9.46 38.67
N PRO A 88 20.89 -10.10 39.12
CA PRO A 88 19.60 -9.46 39.45
C PRO A 88 19.15 -9.64 40.91
N LEU A 89 17.96 -9.14 41.31
CA LEU A 89 17.20 -9.67 42.46
C LEU A 89 15.73 -9.21 42.48
N ALA A 90 14.90 -10.10 43.05
CA ALA A 90 13.45 -10.08 43.10
C ALA A 90 12.90 -9.55 44.44
N GLY A 91 11.65 -9.04 44.40
CA GLY A 91 10.58 -9.29 45.37
C GLY A 91 10.62 -8.62 46.76
N ALA A 92 9.58 -7.84 47.10
CA ALA A 92 8.68 -8.10 48.24
C ALA A 92 7.68 -6.95 48.49
N SER A 93 6.50 -7.36 48.93
CA SER A 93 5.27 -6.65 49.21
C SER A 93 5.29 -5.81 50.51
N ARG A 94 4.41 -4.80 50.63
CA ARG A 94 3.55 -4.52 51.82
C ARG A 94 2.57 -3.34 51.64
N SER A 95 1.27 -3.66 51.71
CA SER A 95 0.12 -3.02 52.39
C SER A 95 0.19 -1.55 52.92
N ARG A 96 -0.85 -0.72 52.67
CA ARG A 96 -2.03 -0.47 53.55
C ARG A 96 -2.94 0.70 53.05
N GLN A 97 -4.24 0.53 53.36
CA GLN A 97 -5.26 1.53 53.74
C GLN A 97 -6.04 2.40 52.71
N ALA A 98 -7.25 1.90 52.40
CA ALA A 98 -8.59 2.44 52.72
C ALA A 98 -8.89 3.96 52.64
N ALA A 99 -9.92 4.31 51.86
CA ALA A 99 -11.00 5.23 52.23
C ALA A 99 -12.27 4.96 51.40
N ALA A 100 -13.44 5.12 52.02
CA ALA A 100 -14.77 4.75 51.54
C ALA A 100 -15.70 5.99 51.47
N ALA A 101 -16.69 5.97 50.55
CA ALA A 101 -18.01 6.63 50.61
C ALA A 101 -18.78 6.18 49.34
N ALA A 102 -19.86 5.38 49.37
CA ALA A 102 -21.26 5.66 49.78
C ALA A 102 -21.91 6.77 48.91
N ALA A 103 -23.16 6.73 48.42
CA ALA A 103 -24.25 5.76 48.23
C ALA A 103 -25.39 6.53 47.50
N THR A 104 -26.51 5.84 47.19
CA THR A 104 -27.83 6.33 46.68
C THR A 104 -27.96 6.47 45.15
N GLY A 105 -29.02 6.03 44.47
CA GLY A 105 -30.27 5.35 44.85
C GLY A 105 -31.32 5.51 43.73
N ARG A 106 -31.80 4.38 43.18
CA ARG A 106 -33.10 4.10 42.50
C ARG A 106 -33.92 5.23 41.83
N ALA A 107 -34.42 4.98 40.61
CA ALA A 107 -35.80 4.50 40.39
C ALA A 107 -36.10 4.17 38.91
N SER A 108 -36.93 3.14 38.77
CA SER A 108 -37.50 2.46 37.61
C SER A 108 -38.77 3.12 37.08
N VAL A 109 -39.04 3.09 35.77
CA VAL A 109 -40.39 2.91 35.18
C VAL A 109 -40.26 2.34 33.74
N ALA A 110 -40.94 1.22 33.48
CA ALA A 110 -41.37 0.79 32.15
C ALA A 110 -42.88 1.09 32.02
N PRO A 111 -43.43 1.12 30.80
CA PRO A 111 -44.40 0.07 30.49
C PRO A 111 -44.33 -0.49 29.05
N ARG A 112 -44.89 -1.70 28.95
CA ARG A 112 -45.22 -2.48 27.74
C ARG A 112 -46.63 -2.12 27.24
N TYR A 113 -46.91 -2.38 25.96
CA TYR A 113 -48.04 -3.16 25.40
C TYR A 113 -47.84 -3.14 23.86
N ALA A 114 -47.56 -4.28 23.20
CA ALA A 114 -48.49 -5.16 22.46
C ALA A 114 -49.21 -4.44 21.29
N ASP A 115 -49.45 -4.98 20.11
CA ASP A 115 -49.53 -6.36 19.64
C ASP A 115 -49.67 -6.34 18.10
N ALA A 116 -49.71 -7.53 17.50
CA ALA A 116 -50.32 -7.90 16.20
C ALA A 116 -49.43 -7.98 14.93
N ALA A 117 -49.09 -9.22 14.59
CA ALA A 117 -48.96 -9.71 13.21
C ALA A 117 -50.36 -10.01 12.60
N PRO A 118 -50.46 -10.24 11.27
CA PRO A 118 -50.64 -11.63 10.85
C PRO A 118 -49.98 -12.06 9.50
N SER A 119 -49.54 -13.31 9.51
CA SER A 119 -49.70 -14.42 8.53
C SER A 119 -49.62 -14.23 7.00
N ALA A 120 -48.57 -14.82 6.43
CA ALA A 120 -48.52 -15.95 5.48
C ALA A 120 -49.36 -15.99 4.18
N LEU A 121 -48.67 -16.27 3.05
CA LEU A 121 -49.13 -17.11 1.93
C LEU A 121 -47.94 -17.83 1.27
N VAL A 122 -48.22 -19.02 0.75
CA VAL A 122 -47.34 -20.16 0.44
C VAL A 122 -47.17 -20.35 -1.08
N ALA A 123 -45.90 -20.42 -1.54
CA ALA A 123 -45.25 -21.31 -2.56
C ALA A 123 -45.90 -21.55 -3.97
N PRO A 124 -45.30 -22.33 -4.92
CA PRO A 124 -43.91 -22.82 -5.13
C PRO A 124 -43.35 -22.74 -6.60
N SER A 125 -42.07 -23.15 -6.75
CA SER A 125 -41.43 -23.91 -7.87
C SER A 125 -41.15 -23.30 -9.26
N GLY A 126 -39.94 -23.56 -9.79
CA GLY A 126 -39.73 -23.76 -11.25
C GLY A 126 -38.44 -23.21 -11.89
N GLN A 127 -37.40 -24.04 -11.89
CA GLN A 127 -36.23 -24.14 -12.78
C GLN A 127 -35.99 -23.23 -14.02
N THR A 128 -34.68 -23.05 -14.27
CA THR A 128 -33.91 -22.98 -15.55
C THR A 128 -33.28 -21.65 -15.97
N SER A 129 -31.99 -21.82 -16.27
CA SER A 129 -30.95 -20.96 -16.84
C SER A 129 -31.24 -20.48 -18.27
N ALA A 130 -30.95 -19.21 -18.56
CA ALA A 130 -30.45 -18.72 -19.85
C ALA A 130 -29.92 -17.29 -19.68
N GLY A 131 -28.84 -16.97 -20.40
CA GLY A 131 -28.02 -15.77 -20.21
C GLY A 131 -28.72 -14.45 -20.56
N LEU A 132 -28.10 -13.38 -20.07
CA LEU A 132 -28.36 -12.02 -20.49
C LEU A 132 -27.02 -11.33 -20.73
N GLU A 133 -26.56 -11.41 -21.97
CA GLU A 133 -25.86 -10.29 -22.59
C GLU A 133 -26.85 -9.11 -22.68
N GLY A 134 -26.40 -7.92 -22.28
CA GLY A 134 -27.08 -6.68 -22.65
C GLY A 134 -27.13 -5.58 -21.59
N SER A 135 -26.37 -4.52 -21.87
CA SER A 135 -26.50 -3.16 -21.32
C SER A 135 -25.68 -2.81 -20.07
N THR A 136 -24.36 -2.69 -20.27
CA THR A 136 -23.49 -1.86 -19.41
C THR A 136 -23.63 -0.40 -19.81
N ALA A 137 -24.54 0.33 -19.18
CA ALA A 137 -24.41 1.78 -19.07
C ALA A 137 -23.25 2.07 -18.10
N ALA A 138 -22.04 2.20 -18.64
CA ALA A 138 -20.88 2.65 -17.89
C ALA A 138 -21.10 4.12 -17.51
N ILE A 139 -21.44 4.37 -16.25
CA ILE A 139 -21.26 5.71 -15.65
C ILE A 139 -19.74 5.88 -15.53
N THR A 140 -19.16 6.48 -16.57
CA THR A 140 -17.76 6.90 -16.59
C THR A 140 -17.70 8.20 -15.80
N PRO A 141 -17.07 8.25 -14.61
CA PRO A 141 -16.72 9.54 -14.03
C PRO A 141 -15.75 10.23 -15.01
N ALA A 142 -15.96 11.53 -15.23
CA ALA A 142 -15.22 12.31 -16.22
C ALA A 142 -13.71 12.16 -16.01
N VAL A 143 -13.09 11.30 -16.82
CA VAL A 143 -11.66 11.30 -17.08
C VAL A 143 -11.40 12.56 -17.88
N ALA A 144 -10.52 13.42 -17.39
CA ALA A 144 -10.00 14.52 -18.19
C ALA A 144 -9.42 13.94 -19.47
N THR A 145 -10.11 14.15 -20.59
CA THR A 145 -9.60 13.87 -21.92
C THR A 145 -8.47 14.84 -22.22
N GLU A 146 -7.23 14.41 -22.03
CA GLU A 146 -6.11 14.89 -22.84
C GLU A 146 -5.73 13.79 -23.83
N THR A 147 -5.93 14.11 -25.10
CA THR A 147 -5.57 13.29 -26.23
C THR A 147 -4.11 13.55 -26.56
N THR A 148 -3.23 12.59 -26.30
CA THR A 148 -2.01 12.39 -27.09
C THR A 148 -1.65 10.90 -27.11
N ALA A 149 -1.21 10.46 -28.28
CA ALA A 149 -0.96 9.08 -28.65
C ALA A 149 0.06 8.38 -27.74
N ASN A 150 -0.19 7.12 -27.38
CA ASN A 150 0.75 5.99 -27.17
C ASN A 150 2.20 6.28 -26.71
N GLN A 151 2.41 7.31 -25.90
CA GLN A 151 3.65 7.59 -25.21
C GLN A 151 3.40 7.30 -23.75
N THR A 152 4.19 6.38 -23.19
CA THR A 152 4.41 6.34 -21.75
C THR A 152 4.90 7.75 -21.38
N PRO A 153 4.18 8.54 -20.55
CA PRO A 153 4.64 9.85 -20.14
C PRO A 153 6.04 9.72 -19.56
N THR A 154 6.96 10.63 -19.89
CA THR A 154 8.29 10.58 -19.28
C THR A 154 8.11 10.97 -17.82
N PRO A 155 8.51 10.11 -16.85
CA PRO A 155 8.39 10.43 -15.44
C PRO A 155 9.00 11.80 -15.13
N GLY A 156 8.21 12.71 -14.55
CA GLY A 156 8.70 14.02 -14.09
C GLY A 156 8.57 15.19 -15.05
N ASP A 157 7.88 15.04 -16.19
CA ASP A 157 7.56 16.19 -17.06
C ASP A 157 6.89 17.36 -16.28
N PRO A 158 5.97 17.12 -15.32
CA PRO A 158 5.38 18.17 -14.49
C PRO A 158 6.34 18.77 -13.45
N VAL A 159 7.47 18.12 -13.11
CA VAL A 159 8.37 18.62 -12.06
C VAL A 159 9.02 19.94 -12.45
N THR A 160 9.35 20.14 -13.73
CA THR A 160 9.86 21.43 -14.24
C THR A 160 8.83 22.56 -14.03
N THR A 161 7.54 22.23 -14.19
CA THR A 161 6.43 23.15 -13.90
C THR A 161 6.36 23.44 -12.41
N ALA A 162 6.50 22.42 -11.56
CA ALA A 162 6.54 22.58 -10.11
C ALA A 162 7.70 23.49 -9.65
N LEU A 163 8.91 23.29 -10.19
CA LEU A 163 10.07 24.14 -9.91
C LEU A 163 9.83 25.61 -10.29
N THR A 164 9.19 25.83 -11.45
CA THR A 164 8.80 27.19 -11.88
C THR A 164 7.80 27.82 -10.91
N GLN A 165 6.82 27.06 -10.44
CA GLN A 165 5.81 27.52 -9.48
C GLN A 165 6.42 27.79 -8.10
N ILE A 166 7.37 26.98 -7.65
CA ILE A 166 8.13 27.24 -6.42
C ILE A 166 8.91 28.56 -6.54
N ALA A 167 9.61 28.78 -7.66
CA ALA A 167 10.33 30.02 -7.89
C ALA A 167 9.40 31.24 -7.92
N GLN A 168 8.21 31.11 -8.52
CA GLN A 168 7.19 32.16 -8.51
C GLN A 168 6.66 32.44 -7.10
N ALA A 169 6.39 31.41 -6.30
CA ALA A 169 5.98 31.56 -4.91
C ALA A 169 7.04 32.30 -4.08
N GLN A 170 8.32 31.96 -4.28
CA GLN A 170 9.44 32.66 -3.63
C GLN A 170 9.53 34.12 -4.07
N ALA A 171 9.34 34.41 -5.36
CA ALA A 171 9.32 35.78 -5.88
C ALA A 171 8.18 36.61 -5.28
N ASP A 172 6.98 36.03 -5.14
CA ASP A 172 5.84 36.69 -4.49
C ASP A 172 6.11 36.98 -3.02
N LEU A 173 6.66 36.01 -2.28
CA LEU A 173 7.06 36.23 -0.89
C LEU A 173 8.17 37.28 -0.74
N ASN A 174 9.11 37.36 -1.68
CA ASN A 174 10.16 38.38 -1.67
C ASN A 174 9.64 39.80 -1.89
N LYS A 175 8.46 39.96 -2.53
CA LYS A 175 7.85 41.29 -2.68
C LYS A 175 7.57 41.96 -1.33
N THR A 176 7.35 41.19 -0.26
CA THR A 176 7.14 41.71 1.10
C THR A 176 8.30 42.56 1.61
N TRP A 177 9.54 42.20 1.24
CA TRP A 177 10.73 43.00 1.52
C TRP A 177 10.77 44.26 0.66
N SER A 178 10.49 44.11 -0.64
CA SER A 178 10.55 45.22 -1.60
C SER A 178 9.46 46.28 -1.40
N SER A 179 8.34 45.92 -0.77
CA SER A 179 7.27 46.84 -0.40
C SER A 179 7.52 47.56 0.93
N GLY A 180 8.64 47.27 1.61
CA GLY A 180 9.00 47.86 2.90
C GLY A 180 8.25 47.25 4.09
N ASN A 181 7.48 46.17 3.91
CA ASN A 181 6.82 45.46 5.00
C ASN A 181 7.79 44.49 5.68
N VAL A 182 8.66 45.03 6.55
CA VAL A 182 9.70 44.28 7.26
C VAL A 182 9.12 43.14 8.11
N VAL A 183 7.94 43.32 8.69
CA VAL A 183 7.31 42.30 9.55
C VAL A 183 6.82 41.11 8.73
N ALA A 184 6.14 41.36 7.60
CA ALA A 184 5.79 40.31 6.64
C ALA A 184 7.03 39.68 6.00
N GLY A 185 8.06 40.48 5.73
CA GLY A 185 9.37 40.04 5.27
C GLY A 185 9.98 38.98 6.19
N LEU A 186 10.08 39.28 7.49
CA LEU A 186 10.60 38.33 8.50
C LEU A 186 9.75 37.06 8.56
N ALA A 187 8.42 37.19 8.50
CA ALA A 187 7.53 36.03 8.49
C ALA A 187 7.68 35.16 7.22
N SER A 188 8.13 35.75 6.10
CA SER A 188 8.35 35.03 4.84
C SER A 188 9.60 34.13 4.83
N ILE A 189 10.56 34.34 5.74
CA ILE A 189 11.84 33.61 5.76
C ILE A 189 11.64 32.10 5.89
N VAL A 190 10.75 31.67 6.79
CA VAL A 190 10.51 30.23 7.03
C VAL A 190 9.85 29.57 5.81
N PRO A 191 8.73 30.08 5.25
CA PRO A 191 8.21 29.60 3.97
C PRO A 191 9.25 29.58 2.85
N GLN A 192 10.07 30.63 2.69
CA GLN A 192 11.09 30.67 1.64
C GLN A 192 12.17 29.58 1.81
N THR A 193 12.57 29.29 3.05
CA THR A 193 13.55 28.24 3.35
C THR A 193 12.99 26.86 2.99
N LEU A 194 11.74 26.59 3.37
CA LEU A 194 11.04 25.34 3.02
C LEU A 194 10.89 25.19 1.50
N LEU A 195 10.51 26.26 0.80
CA LEU A 195 10.41 26.25 -0.66
C LEU A 195 11.76 26.02 -1.35
N SER A 196 12.86 26.52 -0.76
CA SER A 196 14.21 26.26 -1.27
C SER A 196 14.60 24.80 -1.10
N GLY A 197 14.26 24.19 0.05
CA GLY A 197 14.43 22.74 0.27
C GLY A 197 13.64 21.92 -0.74
N ALA A 198 12.38 22.32 -1.01
CA ALA A 198 11.52 21.60 -1.95
C ALA A 198 12.10 21.65 -3.37
N ALA A 199 12.57 22.82 -3.80
CA ALA A 199 13.25 22.98 -5.09
C ALA A 199 14.52 22.13 -5.18
N TRP A 200 15.34 22.10 -4.11
CA TRP A 200 16.54 21.28 -4.06
C TRP A 200 16.21 19.79 -4.17
N SER A 201 15.21 19.31 -3.44
CA SER A 201 14.78 17.90 -3.46
C SER A 201 14.30 17.49 -4.86
N LEU A 202 13.44 18.29 -5.50
CA LEU A 202 12.95 18.03 -6.85
C LEU A 202 14.05 18.08 -7.91
N THR A 203 14.96 19.06 -7.80
CA THR A 203 16.12 19.17 -8.72
C THR A 203 17.06 17.98 -8.57
N THR A 204 17.34 17.57 -7.33
CA THR A 204 18.20 16.42 -7.05
C THR A 204 17.57 15.16 -7.65
N TRP A 205 16.27 14.94 -7.43
CA TRP A 205 15.53 13.83 -8.04
C TRP A 205 15.65 13.82 -9.57
N GLN A 206 15.35 14.94 -10.24
CA GLN A 206 15.43 15.06 -11.70
C GLN A 206 16.85 14.72 -12.20
N SER A 207 17.88 15.13 -11.48
CA SER A 207 19.28 14.90 -11.87
C SER A 207 19.78 13.49 -11.59
N SER A 208 19.23 12.78 -10.61
CA SER A 208 19.78 11.50 -10.13
C SER A 208 18.97 10.28 -10.55
N ILE A 209 17.68 10.41 -10.85
CA ILE A 209 16.79 9.26 -11.05
C ILE A 209 17.25 8.34 -12.18
N ALA A 210 17.61 8.87 -13.35
CA ALA A 210 18.06 8.05 -14.48
C ALA A 210 19.33 7.23 -14.16
N GLY A 211 20.28 7.84 -13.45
CA GLY A 211 21.50 7.14 -13.02
C GLY A 211 21.22 6.08 -11.96
N ALA A 212 20.32 6.38 -11.01
CA ALA A 212 19.91 5.42 -10.00
C ALA A 212 19.20 4.19 -10.62
N GLN A 213 18.31 4.41 -11.59
CA GLN A 213 17.63 3.34 -12.33
C GLN A 213 18.60 2.49 -13.16
N ALA A 214 19.54 3.13 -13.86
CA ALA A 214 20.58 2.42 -14.62
C ALA A 214 21.43 1.53 -13.69
N SER A 215 21.77 2.03 -12.50
CA SER A 215 22.59 1.28 -11.54
C SER A 215 21.95 -0.04 -11.08
N ILE A 216 20.62 -0.14 -11.02
CA ILE A 216 19.93 -1.41 -10.74
C ILE A 216 20.23 -2.43 -11.84
N THR A 217 20.13 -2.01 -13.10
CA THR A 217 20.37 -2.89 -14.25
C THR A 217 21.83 -3.33 -14.31
N ASP A 218 22.76 -2.40 -14.10
CA ASP A 218 24.19 -2.63 -14.25
C ASP A 218 24.77 -3.53 -13.14
N THR A 219 24.06 -3.66 -12.02
CA THR A 219 24.51 -4.42 -10.85
C THR A 219 23.84 -5.79 -10.69
N VAL A 220 22.97 -6.18 -11.63
CA VAL A 220 22.34 -7.51 -11.63
C VAL A 220 23.41 -8.60 -11.56
N GLY A 221 23.26 -9.53 -10.62
CA GLY A 221 24.21 -10.62 -10.40
C GLY A 221 25.43 -10.26 -9.55
N VAL A 222 25.53 -9.02 -9.04
CA VAL A 222 26.57 -8.58 -8.09
C VAL A 222 25.91 -8.17 -6.76
N PRO A 223 25.67 -9.11 -5.81
CA PRO A 223 24.70 -8.92 -4.73
C PRO A 223 24.90 -7.66 -3.88
N VAL A 224 26.14 -7.37 -3.47
CA VAL A 224 26.43 -6.21 -2.61
C VAL A 224 26.26 -4.89 -3.38
N ALA A 225 26.69 -4.84 -4.65
CA ALA A 225 26.50 -3.65 -5.47
C ALA A 225 25.02 -3.43 -5.79
N HIS A 226 24.28 -4.51 -6.02
CA HIS A 226 22.84 -4.45 -6.27
C HIS A 226 22.07 -3.86 -5.09
N GLN A 227 22.33 -4.36 -3.87
CA GLN A 227 21.70 -3.82 -2.65
C GLN A 227 22.00 -2.34 -2.43
N ILE A 228 23.21 -1.87 -2.79
CA ILE A 228 23.55 -0.45 -2.71
C ILE A 228 22.77 0.35 -3.76
N ALA A 229 22.66 -0.15 -4.99
CA ALA A 229 21.88 0.46 -6.06
C ALA A 229 20.39 0.58 -5.68
N GLU A 230 19.81 -0.46 -5.08
CA GLU A 230 18.44 -0.47 -4.57
C GLU A 230 18.20 0.61 -3.51
N LEU A 231 19.11 0.70 -2.52
CA LEU A 231 19.02 1.71 -1.49
C LEU A 231 19.18 3.13 -2.06
N ALA A 232 20.07 3.32 -3.03
CA ALA A 232 20.27 4.61 -3.70
C ALA A 232 19.04 5.02 -4.54
N LEU A 233 18.43 4.07 -5.25
CA LEU A 233 17.19 4.29 -5.97
C LEU A 233 16.06 4.63 -5.00
N LEU A 234 15.84 3.82 -3.96
CA LEU A 234 14.81 4.09 -2.97
C LEU A 234 14.98 5.47 -2.32
N GLY A 235 16.22 5.85 -1.96
CA GLY A 235 16.52 7.18 -1.44
C GLY A 235 16.19 8.30 -2.45
N THR A 236 16.49 8.09 -3.72
CA THR A 236 16.13 9.03 -4.79
C THR A 236 14.62 9.15 -4.93
N LEU A 237 13.88 8.04 -4.90
CA LEU A 237 12.41 8.02 -5.02
C LEU A 237 11.68 8.70 -3.84
N MET A 238 12.34 8.90 -2.69
CA MET A 238 11.76 9.67 -1.58
C MET A 238 11.79 11.19 -1.82
N LEU A 239 12.68 11.70 -2.67
CA LEU A 239 12.92 13.14 -2.79
C LEU A 239 11.68 13.94 -3.21
N PRO A 240 10.83 13.49 -4.15
CA PRO A 240 9.55 14.14 -4.44
C PRO A 240 8.61 14.21 -3.22
N ALA A 241 8.58 13.16 -2.40
CA ALA A 241 7.79 13.13 -1.16
C ALA A 241 8.33 14.14 -0.12
N VAL A 242 9.65 14.26 0.01
CA VAL A 242 10.29 15.28 0.86
C VAL A 242 9.89 16.68 0.42
N ALA A 243 9.96 16.97 -0.89
CA ALA A 243 9.52 18.26 -1.43
C ALA A 243 8.05 18.54 -1.12
N GLY A 244 7.18 17.52 -1.21
CA GLY A 244 5.77 17.60 -0.83
C GLY A 244 5.56 18.00 0.63
N ILE A 245 6.32 17.42 1.56
CA ILE A 245 6.28 17.76 3.00
C ILE A 245 6.69 19.22 3.23
N GLU A 246 7.78 19.66 2.59
CA GLU A 246 8.28 21.02 2.71
C GLU A 246 7.29 22.05 2.14
N MET A 247 6.71 21.78 0.98
CA MET A 247 5.65 22.61 0.40
C MET A 247 4.40 22.65 1.28
N ASN A 248 3.98 21.52 1.87
CA ASN A 248 2.87 21.47 2.82
C ASN A 248 3.14 22.33 4.06
N ALA A 249 4.35 22.24 4.62
CA ALA A 249 4.75 23.09 5.74
C ALA A 249 4.77 24.58 5.35
N ALA A 250 5.27 24.92 4.15
CA ALA A 250 5.26 26.28 3.65
C ALA A 250 3.83 26.82 3.51
N ALA A 251 2.92 26.03 2.92
CA ALA A 251 1.52 26.40 2.73
C ALA A 251 0.80 26.72 4.05
N GLN A 252 1.13 26.03 5.15
CA GLN A 252 0.57 26.32 6.47
C GLN A 252 1.08 27.63 7.09
N LEU A 253 2.27 28.09 6.69
CA LEU A 253 2.92 29.27 7.26
C LEU A 253 2.68 30.54 6.42
N ILE A 254 2.42 30.41 5.11
CA ILE A 254 2.12 31.54 4.22
C ILE A 254 0.96 32.43 4.72
N PRO A 255 -0.14 31.90 5.27
CA PRO A 255 -1.22 32.76 5.81
C PRO A 255 -0.75 33.76 6.89
N LEU A 256 0.30 33.43 7.66
CA LEU A 256 0.87 34.35 8.64
C LEU A 256 1.49 35.58 7.95
N VAL A 257 2.14 35.39 6.80
CA VAL A 257 2.67 36.50 5.97
C VAL A 257 1.52 37.43 5.55
N GLY A 258 0.38 36.84 5.16
CA GLY A 258 -0.82 37.59 4.80
C GLY A 258 -1.41 38.38 5.96
N LEU A 259 -1.48 37.77 7.15
CA LEU A 259 -1.98 38.41 8.38
C LEU A 259 -1.12 39.62 8.79
N LEU A 260 0.17 39.61 8.43
CA LEU A 260 1.13 40.68 8.74
C LEU A 260 1.19 41.78 7.66
N GLY A 261 0.16 41.88 6.81
CA GLY A 261 -0.04 43.00 5.90
C GLY A 261 0.46 42.79 4.47
N ALA A 262 0.62 41.53 4.04
CA ALA A 262 0.98 41.17 2.66
C ALA A 262 0.03 40.09 2.11
N SER A 263 -1.28 40.32 2.25
CA SER A 263 -2.32 39.34 1.92
C SER A 263 -2.38 39.00 0.42
N GLY A 264 -2.07 39.95 -0.46
CA GLY A 264 -2.03 39.73 -1.91
C GLY A 264 -0.89 38.79 -2.31
N GLU A 265 0.32 39.09 -1.84
CA GLU A 265 1.53 38.29 -2.07
C GLU A 265 1.39 36.90 -1.44
N ALA A 266 0.87 36.81 -0.21
CA ALA A 266 0.64 35.54 0.47
C ALA A 266 -0.39 34.67 -0.27
N SER A 267 -1.47 35.26 -0.78
CA SER A 267 -2.47 34.53 -1.56
C SER A 267 -1.90 34.00 -2.88
N ALA A 268 -1.15 34.84 -3.60
CA ALA A 268 -0.48 34.44 -4.84
C ALA A 268 0.53 33.32 -4.60
N ALA A 269 1.39 33.46 -3.57
CA ALA A 269 2.34 32.43 -3.19
C ALA A 269 1.64 31.12 -2.79
N ALA A 270 0.56 31.17 -2.00
CA ALA A 270 -0.19 29.98 -1.61
C ALA A 270 -0.78 29.24 -2.81
N ALA A 271 -1.30 29.97 -3.80
CA ALA A 271 -1.80 29.37 -5.04
C ALA A 271 -0.69 28.66 -5.83
N GLN A 272 0.49 29.29 -5.93
CA GLN A 272 1.63 28.67 -6.61
C GLN A 272 2.14 27.43 -5.88
N VAL A 273 2.22 27.46 -4.55
CA VAL A 273 2.59 26.29 -3.74
C VAL A 273 1.58 25.15 -3.94
N GLY A 274 0.27 25.45 -3.93
CA GLY A 274 -0.76 24.45 -4.17
C GLY A 274 -0.68 23.81 -5.55
N ASN A 275 -0.26 24.56 -6.58
CA ASN A 275 -0.02 24.01 -7.91
C ASN A 275 1.28 23.19 -7.96
N ALA A 276 2.36 23.69 -7.34
CA ALA A 276 3.64 22.99 -7.28
C ALA A 276 3.53 21.65 -6.57
N GLN A 277 2.69 21.56 -5.52
CA GLN A 277 2.41 20.31 -4.84
C GLN A 277 1.81 19.25 -5.76
N LYS A 278 0.87 19.64 -6.64
CA LYS A 278 0.26 18.71 -7.59
C LYS A 278 1.26 18.27 -8.66
N ASN A 279 2.06 19.20 -9.17
CA ASN A 279 3.00 18.95 -10.26
C ASN A 279 4.30 18.29 -9.79
N GLY A 280 4.69 18.45 -8.52
CA GLY A 280 5.90 17.85 -7.95
C GLY A 280 5.70 16.42 -7.44
N GLN A 281 4.46 15.91 -7.47
CA GLN A 281 4.11 14.58 -7.02
C GLN A 281 4.35 13.54 -8.13
N VAL A 282 5.58 13.04 -8.18
CA VAL A 282 5.98 11.95 -9.09
C VAL A 282 5.93 10.60 -8.40
N TYR A 283 6.53 10.52 -7.21
CA TYR A 283 6.63 9.31 -6.42
C TYR A 283 6.12 9.54 -5.01
N ALA A 284 5.44 8.52 -4.48
CA ALA A 284 5.07 8.45 -3.08
C ALA A 284 5.25 7.03 -2.55
N VAL A 285 5.56 6.92 -1.27
CA VAL A 285 5.92 5.65 -0.65
C VAL A 285 4.97 5.33 0.47
N VAL A 286 4.31 4.19 0.32
CA VAL A 286 3.35 3.67 1.29
C VAL A 286 3.91 2.38 1.88
N PRO A 287 4.36 2.38 3.15
CA PRO A 287 4.87 1.17 3.77
C PRO A 287 3.74 0.17 4.02
N PHE A 288 4.06 -1.12 3.92
CA PHE A 288 3.16 -2.20 4.29
C PHE A 288 3.88 -3.26 5.14
N LEU A 289 3.09 -4.02 5.90
CA LEU A 289 3.55 -5.18 6.67
C LEU A 289 3.13 -6.44 5.94
N VAL A 290 3.98 -7.47 6.00
CA VAL A 290 3.60 -8.82 5.55
C VAL A 290 3.18 -9.61 6.78
N TYR A 291 1.93 -10.08 6.79
CA TYR A 291 1.43 -10.97 7.82
C TYR A 291 0.83 -12.22 7.17
N GLY A 292 1.45 -13.37 7.40
CA GLY A 292 1.10 -14.57 6.63
C GLY A 292 1.39 -14.35 5.15
N GLN A 293 0.35 -14.41 4.32
CA GLN A 293 0.41 -14.17 2.89
C GLN A 293 -0.06 -12.76 2.52
N ASN A 294 -0.67 -12.05 3.46
CA ASN A 294 -1.35 -10.79 3.23
C ASN A 294 -0.36 -9.62 3.33
N GLU A 295 -0.45 -8.70 2.38
CA GLU A 295 0.27 -7.42 2.39
C GLU A 295 -0.66 -6.35 2.94
N ILE A 296 -0.30 -5.77 4.08
CA ILE A 296 -1.20 -4.91 4.86
C ILE A 296 -0.66 -3.50 4.92
N THR A 297 -1.37 -2.56 4.31
CA THR A 297 -1.13 -1.13 4.50
C THR A 297 -2.19 -0.51 5.42
N TYR A 298 -1.95 0.73 5.82
CA TYR A 298 -2.92 1.50 6.59
C TYR A 298 -3.42 2.66 5.75
N ILE A 299 -4.72 2.91 5.78
CA ILE A 299 -5.34 4.08 5.14
C ILE A 299 -6.26 4.79 6.13
N SER A 300 -6.65 6.03 5.86
CA SER A 300 -7.78 6.69 6.49
C SER A 300 -8.82 7.04 5.44
N VAL A 301 -10.09 6.92 5.79
CA VAL A 301 -11.21 7.33 4.93
C VAL A 301 -11.89 8.53 5.55
N ASN A 302 -12.10 9.59 4.76
CA ASN A 302 -12.77 10.82 5.18
C ASN A 302 -12.18 11.45 6.46
N GLY A 303 -10.86 11.37 6.66
CA GLY A 303 -10.18 11.88 7.84
C GLY A 303 -10.42 11.07 9.12
N GLY A 304 -10.99 9.87 9.00
CA GLY A 304 -11.22 8.95 10.10
C GLY A 304 -9.93 8.33 10.68
N LYS A 305 -10.11 7.33 11.55
CA LYS A 305 -8.99 6.56 12.11
C LYS A 305 -8.25 5.80 11.00
N ARG A 306 -6.93 5.69 11.10
CA ARG A 306 -6.17 4.76 10.25
C ARG A 306 -6.59 3.31 10.49
N ILE A 307 -6.90 2.60 9.42
CA ILE A 307 -7.38 1.22 9.40
C ILE A 307 -6.46 0.34 8.55
N PRO A 308 -6.22 -0.92 8.95
CA PRO A 308 -5.48 -1.87 8.14
C PRO A 308 -6.33 -2.39 6.97
N VAL A 309 -5.76 -2.37 5.78
CA VAL A 309 -6.36 -2.92 4.56
C VAL A 309 -5.35 -3.81 3.86
N GLU A 310 -5.83 -4.89 3.26
CA GLU A 310 -5.05 -5.76 2.40
C GLU A 310 -4.78 -5.08 1.07
N ILE A 311 -3.55 -5.11 0.58
CA ILE A 311 -3.19 -4.75 -0.78
C ILE A 311 -3.50 -5.97 -1.65
N ASP A 312 -4.33 -5.77 -2.67
CA ASP A 312 -4.82 -6.86 -3.52
C ASP A 312 -4.78 -6.43 -4.98
N SER A 313 -3.84 -6.96 -5.76
CA SER A 313 -3.78 -6.72 -7.20
C SER A 313 -4.87 -7.44 -7.98
N GLY A 314 -5.48 -8.50 -7.42
CA GLY A 314 -6.57 -9.29 -7.97
C GLY A 314 -7.92 -8.56 -8.01
N SER A 315 -8.10 -7.49 -7.23
CA SER A 315 -9.29 -6.61 -7.22
C SER A 315 -8.95 -5.18 -7.65
N SER A 316 -9.96 -4.36 -8.00
CA SER A 316 -9.75 -2.99 -8.47
C SER A 316 -10.43 -1.92 -7.62
N ALA A 317 -11.05 -2.25 -6.48
CA ALA A 317 -11.78 -1.28 -5.69
C ALA A 317 -11.37 -1.29 -4.23
N LEU A 318 -11.59 -0.17 -3.53
CA LEU A 318 -11.50 -0.15 -2.08
C LEU A 318 -12.84 -0.59 -1.47
N THR A 319 -12.86 -1.82 -0.97
CA THR A 319 -14.01 -2.39 -0.25
C THR A 319 -13.77 -2.34 1.25
N LEU A 320 -14.69 -1.77 2.01
CA LEU A 320 -14.67 -1.77 3.48
C LEU A 320 -16.08 -1.59 4.05
N THR A 321 -16.23 -1.91 5.32
CA THR A 321 -17.54 -1.75 5.99
C THR A 321 -17.79 -0.32 6.46
N GLN A 322 -19.07 0.08 6.48
CA GLN A 322 -19.51 1.45 6.80
C GLN A 322 -18.86 2.03 8.07
N GLN A 323 -18.69 1.21 9.11
CA GLN A 323 -18.10 1.61 10.38
C GLN A 323 -16.67 2.18 10.25
N TYR A 324 -15.95 1.84 9.17
CA TYR A 324 -14.60 2.30 8.90
C TYR A 324 -14.54 3.43 7.86
N ALA A 325 -15.62 3.67 7.13
CA ALA A 325 -15.75 4.75 6.16
C ALA A 325 -16.28 6.07 6.79
N GLY A 326 -16.75 5.99 8.04
CA GLY A 326 -17.31 7.11 8.78
C GLY A 326 -18.75 7.43 8.36
N ASN A 327 -19.16 8.69 8.54
CA ASN A 327 -20.45 9.16 8.06
C ASN A 327 -20.35 9.40 6.55
N LEU A 328 -21.02 8.56 5.77
CA LEU A 328 -21.12 8.75 4.33
C LEU A 328 -22.40 9.52 3.98
N GLY A 329 -22.33 10.28 2.89
CA GLY A 329 -23.51 10.86 2.25
C GLY A 329 -24.42 9.79 1.63
N PRO A 330 -25.38 10.17 0.78
CA PRO A 330 -26.17 9.19 0.04
C PRO A 330 -25.26 8.35 -0.88
N ALA A 331 -25.61 7.07 -1.05
CA ALA A 331 -25.01 6.23 -2.06
C ALA A 331 -25.25 6.81 -3.46
N LEU A 332 -24.33 6.52 -4.39
CA LEU A 332 -24.59 6.76 -5.81
C LEU A 332 -25.74 5.86 -6.31
N PRO A 333 -26.54 6.34 -7.28
CA PRO A 333 -27.64 5.55 -7.85
C PRO A 333 -27.13 4.33 -8.61
N GLY A 334 -27.97 3.29 -8.71
CA GLY A 334 -27.76 2.11 -9.55
C GLY A 334 -27.38 0.82 -8.82
N GLY A 335 -27.06 0.87 -7.53
CA GLY A 335 -26.79 -0.31 -6.70
C GLY A 335 -28.05 -0.95 -6.06
N PRO A 336 -27.89 -2.05 -5.31
CA PRO A 336 -26.61 -2.66 -4.96
C PRO A 336 -26.02 -3.45 -6.14
N TYR A 337 -24.70 -3.60 -6.16
CA TYR A 337 -23.94 -4.40 -7.11
C TYR A 337 -23.40 -5.67 -6.44
N ASP A 338 -23.20 -6.75 -7.19
CA ASP A 338 -22.60 -7.98 -6.70
C ASP A 338 -21.07 -7.97 -6.96
N SER A 339 -20.29 -8.48 -6.00
CA SER A 339 -18.85 -8.78 -6.12
C SER A 339 -18.52 -9.94 -5.17
N GLY A 340 -17.31 -10.46 -5.26
CA GLY A 340 -16.82 -11.49 -4.38
C GLY A 340 -15.30 -11.55 -4.32
N TYR A 341 -14.80 -12.23 -3.29
CA TYR A 341 -13.39 -12.54 -3.11
C TYR A 341 -13.22 -14.05 -2.92
N GLY A 342 -12.04 -14.57 -3.26
CA GLY A 342 -11.72 -15.99 -3.20
C GLY A 342 -12.32 -16.79 -4.36
N SER A 343 -12.36 -18.11 -4.20
CA SER A 343 -12.83 -19.04 -5.22
C SER A 343 -14.19 -19.65 -4.90
N SER A 344 -14.70 -20.49 -5.81
CA SER A 344 -15.98 -21.20 -5.60
C SER A 344 -15.98 -22.11 -4.38
N THR A 345 -14.82 -22.53 -3.87
CA THR A 345 -14.70 -23.38 -2.68
C THR A 345 -14.42 -22.61 -1.39
N GLU A 346 -13.62 -21.54 -1.46
CA GLU A 346 -13.23 -20.73 -0.31
C GLU A 346 -13.33 -19.25 -0.68
N GLY A 347 -14.55 -18.70 -0.60
CA GLY A 347 -14.83 -17.35 -1.04
C GLY A 347 -16.02 -16.70 -0.34
N VAL A 348 -16.24 -15.43 -0.66
CA VAL A 348 -17.39 -14.65 -0.23
C VAL A 348 -18.01 -13.94 -1.40
N ASN A 349 -19.32 -14.01 -1.51
CA ASN A 349 -20.10 -13.13 -2.36
C ASN A 349 -20.78 -12.08 -1.49
N TYR A 350 -20.74 -10.83 -1.91
CA TYR A 350 -21.34 -9.72 -1.20
C TYR A 350 -21.96 -8.72 -2.16
N GLN A 351 -22.93 -7.97 -1.63
CA GLN A 351 -23.59 -6.88 -2.33
C GLN A 351 -23.09 -5.58 -1.77
N PHE A 352 -22.92 -4.55 -2.59
CA PHE A 352 -22.43 -3.26 -2.12
C PHE A 352 -23.07 -2.08 -2.84
N TYR A 353 -22.99 -0.91 -2.21
CA TYR A 353 -23.26 0.38 -2.85
C TYR A 353 -21.96 1.17 -3.00
N LEU A 354 -21.95 2.07 -3.99
CA LEU A 354 -20.86 3.01 -4.20
C LEU A 354 -21.10 4.29 -3.42
N TYR A 355 -20.09 4.74 -2.68
CA TYR A 355 -20.10 6.02 -1.98
C TYR A 355 -18.88 6.84 -2.36
N PRO A 356 -19.03 8.16 -2.60
CA PRO A 356 -17.87 9.04 -2.75
C PRO A 356 -17.24 9.30 -1.37
N GLY A 357 -15.90 9.31 -1.33
CA GLY A 357 -15.11 9.70 -0.17
C GLY A 357 -13.68 10.04 -0.54
N ALA A 358 -12.93 10.57 0.42
CA ALA A 358 -11.48 10.77 0.29
C ALA A 358 -10.73 9.63 0.98
N VAL A 359 -9.65 9.15 0.38
CA VAL A 359 -8.75 8.12 0.93
C VAL A 359 -7.38 8.73 1.16
N ASP A 360 -6.88 8.63 2.38
CA ASP A 360 -5.58 9.11 2.80
C ASP A 360 -4.64 7.93 3.08
N PHE A 361 -3.57 7.82 2.28
CA PHE A 361 -2.53 6.80 2.43
C PHE A 361 -1.48 7.18 3.48
N GLY A 362 -1.55 8.39 4.05
CA GLY A 362 -0.60 8.99 4.98
C GLY A 362 0.25 10.07 4.34
N ASN A 363 0.94 10.85 5.17
CA ASN A 363 1.88 11.90 4.73
C ASN A 363 1.28 12.92 3.75
N GLY A 364 -0.04 13.14 3.78
CA GLY A 364 -0.74 14.06 2.88
C GLY A 364 -1.08 13.47 1.51
N LEU A 365 -0.91 12.15 1.31
CA LEU A 365 -1.30 11.43 0.10
C LEU A 365 -2.81 11.15 0.13
N VAL A 366 -3.59 12.18 -0.16
CA VAL A 366 -5.05 12.15 -0.08
C VAL A 366 -5.66 12.23 -1.47
N THR A 367 -6.56 11.31 -1.77
CA THR A 367 -7.36 11.35 -3.00
C THR A 367 -8.44 12.43 -2.93
N GLY A 368 -9.02 12.80 -4.07
CA GLY A 368 -10.19 13.69 -4.08
C GLY A 368 -11.40 13.08 -3.37
N ALA A 369 -12.28 13.91 -2.81
CA ALA A 369 -13.49 13.49 -2.08
C ALA A 369 -14.53 12.71 -2.93
N GLY A 370 -14.33 12.62 -4.25
CA GLY A 370 -15.13 11.83 -5.17
C GLY A 370 -14.62 10.41 -5.41
N THR A 371 -13.60 9.96 -4.66
CA THR A 371 -13.06 8.59 -4.82
C THR A 371 -14.11 7.58 -4.40
N LEU A 372 -14.31 6.54 -5.21
CA LEU A 372 -15.37 5.58 -4.99
C LEU A 372 -14.97 4.53 -3.95
N LEU A 373 -15.88 4.29 -3.00
CA LEU A 373 -15.78 3.30 -1.95
C LEU A 373 -16.87 2.25 -2.14
N ASN A 374 -16.49 0.98 -2.09
CA ASN A 374 -17.42 -0.15 -2.12
C ASN A 374 -17.82 -0.49 -0.68
N ILE A 375 -19.08 -0.22 -0.33
CA ILE A 375 -19.60 -0.48 1.02
C ILE A 375 -20.58 -1.66 0.99
N PRO A 376 -20.23 -2.81 1.56
CA PRO A 376 -21.13 -3.95 1.63
C PRO A 376 -22.46 -3.60 2.32
N THR A 377 -23.55 -4.09 1.75
CA THR A 377 -24.91 -3.91 2.29
C THR A 377 -25.02 -4.54 3.67
N THR A 378 -25.92 -4.02 4.51
CA THR A 378 -26.18 -4.59 5.84
C THR A 378 -26.47 -6.10 5.80
N ALA A 379 -27.07 -6.59 4.71
CA ALA A 379 -27.39 -8.00 4.51
C ALA A 379 -26.15 -8.89 4.29
N THR A 380 -25.12 -8.38 3.61
CA THR A 380 -23.93 -9.17 3.21
C THR A 380 -22.66 -8.79 3.98
N GLN A 381 -22.69 -7.67 4.70
CA GLN A 381 -21.56 -7.14 5.46
C GLN A 381 -20.97 -8.13 6.47
N GLN A 382 -21.81 -8.93 7.13
CA GLN A 382 -21.31 -9.92 8.08
C GLN A 382 -20.54 -11.05 7.38
N ALA A 383 -21.02 -11.50 6.21
CA ALA A 383 -20.31 -12.51 5.43
C ALA A 383 -18.95 -11.96 4.96
N TYR A 384 -18.92 -10.73 4.44
CA TYR A 384 -17.69 -10.03 4.06
C TYR A 384 -16.70 -9.93 5.22
N ASN A 385 -17.15 -9.50 6.39
CA ASN A 385 -16.30 -9.39 7.58
C ASN A 385 -15.78 -10.74 8.09
N ASN A 386 -16.54 -11.82 7.90
CA ASN A 386 -16.12 -13.16 8.31
C ASN A 386 -15.10 -13.76 7.35
N TYR A 387 -15.11 -13.34 6.08
CA TYR A 387 -14.15 -13.77 5.06
C TYR A 387 -12.78 -13.12 5.27
N GLN A 388 -12.77 -11.82 5.57
CA GLN A 388 -11.56 -11.06 5.90
C GLN A 388 -10.71 -11.83 6.93
N TYR A 389 -9.52 -12.25 6.51
CA TYR A 389 -8.62 -13.11 7.30
C TYR A 389 -8.40 -12.54 8.71
N GLY A 390 -8.23 -13.43 9.70
CA GLY A 390 -8.22 -13.16 11.15
C GLY A 390 -7.12 -12.23 11.71
N ASP A 391 -6.54 -11.39 10.88
CA ASP A 391 -5.36 -10.56 11.12
C ASP A 391 -5.74 -9.11 11.51
N GLY A 392 -7.04 -8.86 11.62
CA GLY A 392 -7.59 -7.55 11.94
C GLY A 392 -7.64 -6.61 10.74
N ILE A 393 -7.47 -7.14 9.52
CA ILE A 393 -7.76 -6.46 8.25
C ILE A 393 -9.26 -6.14 8.22
N VAL A 394 -9.61 -4.94 7.75
CA VAL A 394 -10.99 -4.45 7.77
C VAL A 394 -11.51 -3.94 6.42
N GLY A 395 -10.70 -4.13 5.39
CA GLY A 395 -11.01 -3.77 4.02
C GLY A 395 -9.95 -4.32 3.07
N VAL A 396 -10.30 -4.34 1.79
CA VAL A 396 -9.39 -4.69 0.70
C VAL A 396 -9.16 -3.45 -0.13
N LEU A 397 -7.90 -3.09 -0.34
CA LEU A 397 -7.43 -2.06 -1.26
C LEU A 397 -7.09 -2.75 -2.59
N GLY A 398 -8.06 -2.81 -3.48
CA GLY A 398 -7.85 -3.26 -4.85
C GLY A 398 -6.94 -2.31 -5.61
N ILE A 399 -5.79 -2.80 -6.06
CA ILE A 399 -4.80 -2.04 -6.84
C ILE A 399 -4.73 -2.49 -8.30
N GLY A 400 -5.46 -3.54 -8.68
CA GLY A 400 -5.63 -3.96 -10.06
C GLY A 400 -6.14 -2.81 -10.94
N ALA A 401 -5.74 -2.81 -12.20
CA ALA A 401 -6.12 -1.74 -13.12
C ALA A 401 -7.55 -1.85 -13.61
N ASN A 402 -7.98 -3.07 -13.91
CA ASN A 402 -9.35 -3.36 -14.31
C ASN A 402 -9.69 -4.85 -14.15
N THR A 403 -10.54 -5.13 -13.17
CA THR A 403 -11.08 -6.48 -12.90
C THR A 403 -12.49 -6.69 -13.47
N GLY A 404 -13.07 -5.67 -14.10
CA GLY A 404 -14.49 -5.65 -14.48
C GLY A 404 -15.44 -5.41 -13.31
N GLU A 405 -14.93 -5.28 -12.08
CA GLU A 405 -15.71 -4.90 -10.90
C GLU A 405 -16.28 -3.48 -11.04
N LYS A 406 -17.34 -3.19 -10.28
CA LYS A 406 -17.79 -1.80 -10.13
C LYS A 406 -16.85 -1.09 -9.15
N GLY A 407 -16.02 -0.22 -9.70
CA GLY A 407 -15.01 0.55 -8.97
C GLY A 407 -13.71 0.64 -9.78
N ILE A 408 -12.83 1.55 -9.38
CA ILE A 408 -11.46 1.65 -9.86
C ILE A 408 -10.54 1.91 -8.67
N SER A 409 -9.25 1.60 -8.81
CA SER A 409 -8.35 1.70 -7.67
C SER A 409 -8.32 3.15 -7.17
N PRO A 410 -8.42 3.40 -5.85
CA PRO A 410 -8.29 4.74 -5.29
C PRO A 410 -6.98 5.43 -5.67
N ILE A 411 -5.93 4.66 -5.93
CA ILE A 411 -4.61 5.18 -6.34
C ILE A 411 -4.75 6.01 -7.62
N ARG A 412 -5.64 5.63 -8.55
CA ARG A 412 -5.91 6.38 -9.79
C ARG A 412 -6.49 7.78 -9.55
N ALA A 413 -7.04 8.02 -8.36
CA ALA A 413 -7.59 9.32 -7.97
C ALA A 413 -6.58 10.21 -7.21
N LEU A 414 -5.32 9.77 -7.09
CA LEU A 414 -4.25 10.60 -6.53
C LEU A 414 -3.79 11.68 -7.54
N PRO A 415 -3.24 12.81 -7.06
CA PRO A 415 -2.79 13.90 -7.92
C PRO A 415 -1.49 13.56 -8.65
N GLY A 416 -1.19 14.33 -9.69
CA GLY A 416 0.08 14.24 -10.42
C GLY A 416 0.26 12.89 -11.10
N GLU A 417 1.48 12.36 -11.05
CA GLU A 417 1.81 11.06 -11.64
C GLU A 417 1.57 9.89 -10.69
N LEU A 418 1.20 10.15 -9.43
CA LEU A 418 0.97 9.11 -8.43
C LEU A 418 -0.11 8.09 -8.83
N GLY A 419 -1.05 8.52 -9.68
CA GLY A 419 -2.12 7.69 -10.21
C GLY A 419 -1.74 6.85 -11.43
N TYR A 420 -0.46 6.72 -11.79
CA TYR A 420 -0.02 5.94 -12.96
C TYR A 420 0.10 4.44 -12.68
N GLY A 421 0.36 4.06 -11.43
CA GLY A 421 0.48 2.68 -11.03
C GLY A 421 1.05 2.53 -9.61
N ALA A 422 1.28 1.29 -9.24
CA ALA A 422 1.84 0.90 -7.95
C ALA A 422 2.87 -0.22 -8.13
N LEU A 423 4.07 -0.04 -7.56
CA LEU A 423 5.08 -1.08 -7.41
C LEU A 423 4.95 -1.69 -6.01
N GLU A 424 4.69 -2.98 -5.91
CA GLU A 424 4.81 -3.73 -4.65
C GLU A 424 6.24 -4.27 -4.53
N TRP A 425 6.96 -3.87 -3.48
CA TRP A 425 8.34 -4.29 -3.24
C TRP A 425 8.54 -4.75 -1.80
N ARG A 426 8.85 -6.04 -1.62
CA ARG A 426 8.94 -6.71 -0.32
C ARG A 426 10.37 -6.89 0.19
N PHE A 427 10.50 -6.82 1.51
CA PHE A 427 11.72 -7.03 2.28
C PHE A 427 11.46 -7.95 3.49
N GLY A 428 11.12 -9.22 3.22
CA GLY A 428 10.76 -10.18 4.25
C GLY A 428 9.40 -9.90 4.87
N SER A 429 9.36 -9.44 6.12
CA SER A 429 8.11 -9.22 6.87
C SER A 429 7.49 -7.82 6.69
N TRP A 430 8.03 -7.01 5.79
CA TRP A 430 7.54 -5.67 5.46
C TRP A 430 7.88 -5.35 4.01
N GLY A 431 7.31 -4.28 3.48
CA GLY A 431 7.60 -3.81 2.12
C GLY A 431 7.16 -2.37 1.92
N VAL A 432 7.30 -1.91 0.69
CA VAL A 432 6.82 -0.60 0.24
C VAL A 432 5.98 -0.75 -1.02
N MET A 433 4.87 -0.05 -1.04
CA MET A 433 4.11 0.23 -2.25
C MET A 433 4.55 1.60 -2.76
N LEU A 434 5.26 1.63 -3.90
CA LEU A 434 5.69 2.87 -4.56
C LEU A 434 4.64 3.29 -5.58
N LEU A 435 4.00 4.43 -5.32
CA LEU A 435 3.00 5.01 -6.20
C LEU A 435 3.69 5.91 -7.22
N GLY A 436 3.24 5.86 -8.46
CA GLY A 436 3.84 6.63 -9.56
C GLY A 436 4.14 5.79 -10.80
N PRO A 437 4.94 6.32 -11.74
CA PRO A 437 5.47 5.56 -12.88
C PRO A 437 6.38 4.41 -12.41
N ASN A 438 6.54 3.31 -13.18
CA ASN A 438 7.43 2.22 -12.77
C ASN A 438 8.86 2.74 -12.57
N PRO A 439 9.42 2.70 -11.34
CA PRO A 439 10.78 3.16 -11.12
C PRO A 439 11.82 2.13 -11.54
N LEU A 440 11.44 0.88 -11.80
CA LEU A 440 12.35 -0.19 -12.15
C LEU A 440 12.23 -0.60 -13.62
N PRO A 441 13.32 -1.07 -14.22
CA PRO A 441 13.26 -1.72 -15.52
C PRO A 441 12.53 -3.06 -15.40
N ALA A 442 11.55 -3.28 -16.27
CA ALA A 442 10.84 -4.55 -16.36
C ALA A 442 11.74 -5.63 -16.99
N ARG A 443 11.89 -6.77 -16.32
CA ARG A 443 12.47 -7.98 -16.93
C ARG A 443 11.49 -8.61 -17.92
N ALA A 444 10.20 -8.57 -17.59
CA ALA A 444 9.12 -8.99 -18.45
C ALA A 444 7.84 -8.23 -18.10
N SER A 445 6.95 -8.05 -19.06
CA SER A 445 5.62 -7.47 -18.81
C SER A 445 4.55 -8.22 -19.57
N VAL A 446 3.34 -8.20 -19.01
CA VAL A 446 2.14 -8.73 -19.64
C VAL A 446 1.07 -7.65 -19.71
N SER A 447 0.28 -7.69 -20.78
CA SER A 447 -0.87 -6.80 -20.94
C SER A 447 -2.00 -7.24 -20.02
N GLY A 448 -2.62 -6.29 -19.33
CA GLY A 448 -3.63 -6.54 -18.32
C GLY A 448 -3.07 -6.51 -16.90
N ALA A 449 -3.84 -5.92 -16.00
CA ALA A 449 -3.64 -6.02 -14.57
C ALA A 449 -5.03 -6.03 -13.88
N PRO A 450 -5.42 -7.13 -13.20
CA PRO A 450 -4.67 -8.37 -12.98
C PRO A 450 -4.86 -9.44 -14.06
N ILE A 451 -5.85 -9.27 -14.96
CA ILE A 451 -6.29 -10.35 -15.86
C ILE A 451 -5.44 -10.38 -17.12
N THR A 452 -4.81 -11.53 -17.39
CA THR A 452 -4.04 -11.75 -18.62
C THR A 452 -4.08 -13.21 -19.06
N ASN A 453 -3.47 -13.51 -20.21
CA ASN A 453 -3.22 -14.89 -20.63
C ASN A 453 -1.73 -15.21 -20.45
N VAL A 454 -1.42 -16.38 -19.91
CA VAL A 454 -0.05 -16.88 -19.72
C VAL A 454 0.04 -18.33 -20.20
N ASN A 455 1.26 -18.84 -20.35
CA ASN A 455 1.50 -20.26 -20.50
C ASN A 455 2.05 -20.86 -19.21
N VAL A 456 1.40 -21.89 -18.70
CA VAL A 456 1.84 -22.60 -17.49
C VAL A 456 2.44 -23.94 -17.89
N GLN A 457 3.58 -24.26 -17.31
CA GLN A 457 4.28 -25.53 -17.47
C GLN A 457 4.45 -26.21 -16.11
N ILE A 458 3.98 -27.45 -16.01
CA ILE A 458 4.12 -28.30 -14.82
C ILE A 458 5.21 -29.34 -15.07
N ASN A 459 6.19 -29.42 -14.17
CA ASN A 459 7.28 -30.40 -14.17
C ASN A 459 8.05 -30.52 -15.51
N GLY A 460 8.16 -29.42 -16.26
CA GLY A 460 8.82 -29.42 -17.58
C GLY A 460 8.01 -30.10 -18.69
N GLY A 461 6.73 -30.41 -18.46
CA GLY A 461 5.82 -30.94 -19.46
C GLY A 461 5.42 -29.94 -20.55
N PRO A 462 4.36 -30.21 -21.32
CA PRO A 462 3.82 -29.25 -22.28
C PRO A 462 3.37 -27.95 -21.59
N MET A 463 3.49 -26.83 -22.31
CA MET A 463 2.90 -25.57 -21.89
C MET A 463 1.40 -25.55 -22.20
N THR A 464 0.61 -25.10 -21.24
CA THR A 464 -0.83 -24.91 -21.37
C THR A 464 -1.16 -23.44 -21.24
N GLN A 465 -1.80 -22.85 -22.26
CA GLN A 465 -2.25 -21.47 -22.19
C GLN A 465 -3.48 -21.37 -21.27
N VAL A 466 -3.46 -20.42 -20.35
CA VAL A 466 -4.54 -20.18 -19.40
C VAL A 466 -4.81 -18.70 -19.21
N LYS A 467 -6.07 -18.39 -18.88
CA LYS A 467 -6.42 -17.10 -18.30
C LYS A 467 -5.93 -17.06 -16.85
N THR A 468 -5.34 -15.95 -16.47
CA THR A 468 -4.68 -15.75 -15.18
C THR A 468 -5.12 -14.46 -14.49
N TYR A 469 -5.25 -14.53 -13.16
CA TYR A 469 -5.16 -13.38 -12.27
C TYR A 469 -3.75 -13.32 -11.68
N ILE A 470 -3.04 -12.20 -11.89
CA ILE A 470 -1.81 -11.88 -11.15
C ILE A 470 -2.21 -11.13 -9.89
N ASP A 471 -2.14 -11.82 -8.76
CA ASP A 471 -2.97 -11.51 -7.59
C ASP A 471 -2.17 -11.62 -6.28
N SER A 472 -1.81 -10.47 -5.70
CA SER A 472 -1.14 -10.42 -4.39
C SER A 472 -2.07 -10.80 -3.22
N GLY A 473 -3.39 -10.65 -3.36
CA GLY A 473 -4.39 -11.14 -2.38
C GLY A 473 -4.72 -12.63 -2.52
N GLY A 474 -4.24 -13.29 -3.58
CA GLY A 474 -4.57 -14.68 -3.93
C GLY A 474 -3.94 -15.76 -3.05
N VAL A 475 -3.34 -15.40 -1.91
CA VAL A 475 -2.67 -16.30 -0.96
C VAL A 475 -1.61 -17.17 -1.67
N TYR A 476 -1.81 -18.48 -1.81
CA TYR A 476 -0.88 -19.40 -2.49
C TYR A 476 -1.24 -19.67 -3.95
N GLY A 477 -2.33 -19.08 -4.45
CA GLY A 477 -2.79 -19.22 -5.82
C GLY A 477 -3.60 -20.49 -6.07
N GLU A 478 -4.05 -20.60 -7.32
CA GLU A 478 -4.91 -21.68 -7.79
C GLU A 478 -4.45 -22.17 -9.17
N VAL A 479 -4.48 -23.49 -9.36
CA VAL A 479 -4.14 -24.13 -10.64
C VAL A 479 -5.35 -24.91 -11.14
N PRO A 480 -5.87 -24.60 -12.35
CA PRO A 480 -6.99 -25.35 -12.90
C PRO A 480 -6.61 -26.82 -13.14
N ALA A 481 -7.50 -27.74 -12.82
CA ALA A 481 -7.25 -29.18 -12.89
C ALA A 481 -6.71 -29.66 -14.26
N PHE A 482 -7.19 -29.07 -15.36
CA PHE A 482 -6.71 -29.40 -16.71
C PHE A 482 -5.24 -29.03 -16.96
N VAL A 483 -4.68 -28.06 -16.24
CA VAL A 483 -3.26 -27.67 -16.33
C VAL A 483 -2.38 -28.70 -15.64
N VAL A 484 -2.86 -29.28 -14.53
CA VAL A 484 -2.11 -30.27 -13.74
C VAL A 484 -1.91 -31.56 -14.56
N GLY A 485 -2.91 -31.99 -15.31
CA GLY A 485 -2.81 -33.13 -16.24
C GLY A 485 -2.66 -34.51 -15.58
N THR A 486 -2.78 -34.60 -14.24
CA THR A 486 -2.67 -35.85 -13.47
C THR A 486 -4.02 -36.48 -13.11
N GLY A 487 -5.13 -35.81 -13.42
CA GLY A 487 -6.48 -36.19 -12.99
C GLY A 487 -6.87 -35.69 -11.59
N GLN A 488 -5.98 -34.96 -10.90
CA GLN A 488 -6.34 -34.25 -9.68
C GLN A 488 -7.32 -33.11 -9.98
N THR A 489 -8.43 -33.04 -9.24
CA THR A 489 -9.50 -32.04 -9.44
C THR A 489 -9.75 -31.14 -8.24
N SER A 490 -9.09 -31.40 -7.10
CA SER A 490 -9.20 -30.60 -5.88
C SER A 490 -8.00 -30.82 -4.95
N GLY A 491 -7.91 -29.98 -3.91
CA GLY A 491 -6.87 -30.06 -2.88
C GLY A 491 -5.55 -29.44 -3.32
N GLN A 492 -4.54 -29.46 -2.45
CA GLN A 492 -3.25 -28.84 -2.72
C GLN A 492 -2.48 -29.57 -3.83
N LEU A 493 -1.78 -28.81 -4.68
CA LEU A 493 -0.84 -29.40 -5.62
C LEU A 493 0.28 -30.10 -4.83
N PRO A 494 0.75 -31.31 -5.24
CA PRO A 494 1.76 -32.04 -4.48
C PRO A 494 3.05 -31.23 -4.34
N ALA A 495 3.67 -31.30 -3.16
CA ALA A 495 5.00 -30.74 -2.93
C ALA A 495 6.04 -31.35 -3.89
N GLY A 496 7.05 -30.57 -4.27
CA GLY A 496 8.05 -30.95 -5.27
C GLY A 496 7.60 -30.74 -6.71
N THR A 497 6.40 -30.19 -6.94
CA THR A 497 5.91 -29.86 -8.28
C THR A 497 6.52 -28.54 -8.74
N ARG A 498 7.24 -28.56 -9.87
CA ARG A 498 7.79 -27.34 -10.47
C ARG A 498 6.74 -26.67 -11.34
N ILE A 499 6.40 -25.44 -11.01
CA ILE A 499 5.54 -24.57 -11.81
C ILE A 499 6.43 -23.54 -12.50
N SER A 500 6.26 -23.37 -13.81
CA SER A 500 6.92 -22.31 -14.57
C SER A 500 5.86 -21.58 -15.38
N VAL A 501 5.79 -20.26 -15.23
CA VAL A 501 4.79 -19.43 -15.90
C VAL A 501 5.52 -18.52 -16.88
N TYR A 502 5.03 -18.48 -18.11
CA TYR A 502 5.62 -17.75 -19.22
C TYR A 502 4.61 -16.76 -19.80
N THR A 503 5.11 -15.80 -20.58
CA THR A 503 4.27 -14.94 -21.44
C THR A 503 3.36 -15.78 -22.34
N ALA A 504 2.26 -15.16 -22.82
CA ALA A 504 1.25 -15.83 -23.66
C ALA A 504 1.81 -16.49 -24.93
N ASP A 505 2.98 -16.05 -25.42
CA ASP A 505 3.68 -16.64 -26.56
C ASP A 505 4.64 -17.77 -26.18
N GLY A 506 4.81 -18.05 -24.88
CA GLY A 506 5.61 -19.13 -24.32
C GLY A 506 7.12 -18.87 -24.32
N LYS A 507 7.56 -17.65 -24.67
CA LYS A 507 8.99 -17.35 -24.90
C LYS A 507 9.70 -16.80 -23.68
N THR A 508 9.02 -16.00 -22.87
CA THR A 508 9.65 -15.29 -21.75
C THR A 508 9.15 -15.88 -20.44
N LEU A 509 10.06 -16.41 -19.62
CA LEU A 509 9.72 -16.87 -18.28
C LEU A 509 9.33 -15.68 -17.41
N LEU A 510 8.14 -15.70 -16.83
CA LEU A 510 7.67 -14.70 -15.88
C LEU A 510 8.10 -15.06 -14.46
N TYR A 511 7.85 -16.27 -13.99
CA TYR A 511 8.39 -16.77 -12.72
C TYR A 511 8.37 -18.30 -12.70
N SER A 512 9.15 -18.89 -11.80
CA SER A 512 9.13 -20.34 -11.57
C SER A 512 9.43 -20.64 -10.11
N TYR A 513 8.80 -21.67 -9.59
CA TYR A 513 9.07 -22.19 -8.25
C TYR A 513 8.74 -23.68 -8.18
N THR A 514 9.22 -24.31 -7.13
CA THR A 514 8.88 -25.69 -6.79
C THR A 514 8.03 -25.65 -5.53
N THR A 515 6.84 -26.23 -5.58
CA THR A 515 5.92 -26.26 -4.45
C THR A 515 6.53 -26.97 -3.25
N THR A 516 6.11 -26.57 -2.06
CA THR A 516 6.45 -27.24 -0.79
C THR A 516 5.17 -27.55 -0.02
N ASP A 517 5.28 -28.29 1.08
CA ASP A 517 4.12 -28.61 1.94
C ASP A 517 3.41 -27.36 2.49
N THR A 518 4.09 -26.21 2.51
CA THR A 518 3.57 -24.95 3.06
C THR A 518 3.49 -23.82 2.03
N ASN A 519 3.93 -24.05 0.80
CA ASN A 519 3.81 -23.09 -0.30
C ASN A 519 3.41 -23.86 -1.55
N THR A 520 2.11 -24.02 -1.73
CA THR A 520 1.53 -24.77 -2.83
C THR A 520 0.15 -24.24 -3.16
N PRO A 521 -0.20 -24.08 -4.45
CA PRO A 521 -1.51 -23.61 -4.85
C PRO A 521 -2.54 -24.72 -4.66
N THR A 522 -3.80 -24.33 -4.59
CA THR A 522 -4.92 -25.28 -4.61
C THR A 522 -5.24 -25.66 -6.05
N VAL A 523 -5.52 -26.94 -6.31
CA VAL A 523 -6.07 -27.39 -7.58
C VAL A 523 -7.55 -27.05 -7.61
N ALA A 524 -7.95 -26.25 -8.59
CA ALA A 524 -9.31 -25.76 -8.75
C ALA A 524 -10.03 -26.43 -9.93
N GLY A 525 -11.35 -26.24 -10.02
CA GLY A 525 -12.16 -26.76 -11.13
C GLY A 525 -11.72 -26.22 -12.49
N ASN A 526 -12.17 -26.86 -13.58
CA ASN A 526 -11.75 -26.49 -14.94
C ASN A 526 -12.24 -25.11 -15.40
N ASP A 527 -13.31 -24.59 -14.78
CA ASP A 527 -13.87 -23.27 -15.10
C ASP A 527 -13.20 -22.14 -14.29
N GLU A 528 -12.37 -22.50 -13.30
CA GLU A 528 -11.63 -21.52 -12.52
C GLU A 528 -10.38 -21.06 -13.30
N PRO A 529 -10.07 -19.77 -13.28
CA PRO A 529 -8.84 -19.25 -13.86
C PRO A 529 -7.64 -19.64 -13.01
N PHE A 530 -6.46 -19.62 -13.62
CA PHE A 530 -5.23 -19.72 -12.86
C PHE A 530 -5.04 -18.46 -12.01
N ASN A 531 -4.67 -18.62 -10.75
CA ASN A 531 -4.33 -17.50 -9.87
C ASN A 531 -2.88 -17.67 -9.45
N THR A 532 -2.05 -16.65 -9.65
CA THR A 532 -0.62 -16.72 -9.28
C THR A 532 -0.40 -16.87 -7.79
N GLY A 533 -1.35 -16.38 -6.99
CA GLY A 533 -1.16 -16.03 -5.60
C GLY A 533 -0.01 -15.04 -5.44
N ILE A 534 0.52 -15.03 -4.22
CA ILE A 534 1.59 -14.14 -3.80
C ILE A 534 2.98 -14.52 -4.35
N GLU A 535 3.13 -15.71 -4.95
CA GLU A 535 4.43 -16.26 -5.34
C GLU A 535 5.31 -15.30 -6.17
N PRO A 536 4.84 -14.68 -7.27
CA PRO A 536 5.70 -13.75 -8.02
C PRO A 536 6.14 -12.54 -7.18
N TYR A 537 5.29 -12.04 -6.28
CA TYR A 537 5.62 -10.94 -5.36
C TYR A 537 6.68 -11.33 -4.33
N GLN A 538 6.76 -12.61 -3.94
CA GLN A 538 7.83 -13.11 -3.06
C GLN A 538 9.20 -13.18 -3.75
N GLN A 539 9.22 -13.29 -5.08
CA GLN A 539 10.45 -13.44 -5.86
C GLN A 539 11.07 -12.11 -6.27
N GLY A 540 10.29 -11.03 -6.33
CA GLY A 540 10.77 -9.72 -6.71
C GLY A 540 9.67 -8.66 -6.76
N PRO A 541 10.04 -7.40 -7.07
CA PRO A 541 9.13 -6.29 -7.19
C PRO A 541 8.22 -6.44 -8.42
N MET A 542 6.95 -6.09 -8.22
CA MET A 542 5.90 -6.24 -9.22
C MET A 542 5.20 -4.91 -9.42
N TYR A 543 5.12 -4.42 -10.66
CA TYR A 543 4.48 -3.15 -10.98
C TYR A 543 3.12 -3.36 -11.66
N THR A 544 2.08 -2.80 -11.08
CA THR A 544 0.76 -2.65 -11.69
C THR A 544 0.60 -1.27 -12.29
N SER A 545 0.60 -1.17 -13.62
CA SER A 545 0.28 0.06 -14.34
C SER A 545 -1.21 0.18 -14.60
N TYR A 546 -1.75 1.39 -14.53
CA TYR A 546 -3.14 1.65 -14.89
C TYR A 546 -3.37 1.89 -16.37
N GLY A 547 -2.35 2.42 -17.07
CA GLY A 547 -2.39 2.76 -18.49
C GLY A 547 -3.50 3.77 -18.88
N PRO A 548 -3.35 4.48 -20.01
CA PRO A 548 -4.37 5.42 -20.47
C PRO A 548 -5.68 4.74 -20.91
N SER A 549 -5.61 3.49 -21.39
CA SER A 549 -6.78 2.70 -21.79
C SER A 549 -7.52 2.04 -20.60
N GLY A 550 -6.96 2.10 -19.39
CA GLY A 550 -7.50 1.44 -18.21
C GLY A 550 -7.34 -0.08 -18.17
N GLN A 551 -6.79 -0.72 -19.21
CA GLN A 551 -6.50 -2.17 -19.19
C GLN A 551 -5.31 -2.51 -18.28
N GLY A 552 -4.36 -1.58 -18.16
CA GLY A 552 -3.15 -1.74 -17.38
C GLY A 552 -2.15 -2.75 -17.94
N THR A 553 -1.00 -2.84 -17.28
CA THR A 553 0.03 -3.84 -17.52
C THR A 553 0.59 -4.31 -16.19
N THR A 554 1.02 -5.56 -16.13
CA THR A 554 1.75 -6.09 -14.97
C THR A 554 3.19 -6.33 -15.39
N SER A 555 4.14 -5.75 -14.66
CA SER A 555 5.58 -5.91 -14.92
C SER A 555 6.25 -6.69 -13.80
N PHE A 556 7.12 -7.61 -14.20
CA PHE A 556 8.01 -8.38 -13.36
C PHE A 556 9.36 -7.69 -13.44
N ASP A 557 9.71 -6.94 -12.41
CA ASP A 557 10.85 -6.03 -12.47
C ASP A 557 12.16 -6.71 -12.07
N ILE A 558 13.27 -6.08 -12.45
CA ILE A 558 14.60 -6.53 -12.11
C ILE A 558 14.87 -6.31 -10.61
N PHE A 559 15.47 -7.32 -9.96
CA PHE A 559 15.82 -7.40 -8.54
C PHE A 559 16.99 -8.38 -8.34
#